data_AF-A0A1V3WU14-F1
#
_entry.id   AF-A0A1V3WU14-F1
#
_cell.length_a   1.000
_cell.length_b   1.000
_cell.length_c   1.000
_cell.angle_alpha   90.00
_cell.angle_beta   90.00
_cell.angle_gamma   90.00
#
_symmetry.space_group_name_H-M   'P 1'
#
loop_
_entity.id
_entity.type
_entity.pdbx_description
1 polymer ?
#
loop_
_entity_poly.entity_id
_entity_poly.type
_entity_poly.pdbx_seq_one_letter_code
_entity_poly.pdbx_strand_id
1 'polypeptide(L)'
;MKEEQLSESITEFGTINDGYAARQYRYAYAATGKPGWFLFDGLVKHDLFTGNQEGYSFGDGVYGSETQMAPRVGAPPRTTATWSR
;
A
#
# COMPACT_ATOMS: atom_id res chain seq x y z
N MET A 1 -12.21 -19.62 -8.27
CA MET A 1 -11.44 -18.36 -8.25
C MET A 1 -12.24 -17.35 -9.06
N LYS A 2 -12.48 -16.15 -8.54
CA LYS A 2 -13.17 -15.08 -9.25
C LYS A 2 -12.25 -13.87 -9.25
N GLU A 3 -12.13 -13.20 -10.38
CA GLU A 3 -11.42 -11.94 -10.48
C GLU A 3 -12.37 -10.78 -10.13
N GLU A 4 -11.83 -9.78 -9.45
CA GLU A 4 -12.54 -8.55 -9.11
C GLU A 4 -11.56 -7.38 -9.01
N GLN A 5 -12.05 -6.20 -9.36
CA GLN A 5 -11.31 -4.95 -9.20
C GLN A 5 -11.53 -4.42 -7.78
N LEU A 6 -10.45 -4.26 -7.01
CA LEU A 6 -10.51 -3.83 -5.61
C LEU A 6 -10.33 -2.31 -5.44
N SER A 7 -9.94 -1.60 -6.50
CA SER A 7 -9.59 -0.17 -6.47
C SER A 7 -9.66 0.45 -7.87
N GLU A 8 -10.06 1.72 -7.94
CA GLU A 8 -9.97 2.58 -9.14
C GLU A 8 -8.60 3.28 -9.26
N SER A 9 -7.82 3.33 -8.16
CA SER A 9 -6.50 3.96 -8.13
C SER A 9 -5.49 3.16 -8.96
N ILE A 10 -4.68 3.87 -9.75
CA ILE A 10 -3.54 3.29 -10.48
C ILE A 10 -2.36 3.18 -9.52
N THR A 11 -1.94 1.95 -9.24
CA THR A 11 -0.91 1.65 -8.25
C THR A 11 -0.09 0.45 -8.70
N GLU A 12 1.19 0.43 -8.34
CA GLU A 12 2.13 -0.60 -8.78
C GLU A 12 2.95 -1.15 -7.59
N PHE A 13 3.57 -2.31 -7.79
CA PHE A 13 4.46 -2.97 -6.80
C PHE A 13 3.80 -3.16 -5.43
N GLY A 14 2.70 -3.92 -5.41
CA GLY A 14 1.96 -4.23 -4.19
C GLY A 14 2.75 -5.08 -3.20
N THR A 15 2.86 -4.60 -1.96
CA THR A 15 3.59 -5.22 -0.86
C THR A 15 2.65 -5.44 0.33
N ILE A 16 2.83 -6.55 1.04
CA ILE A 16 2.09 -6.87 2.26
C ILE A 16 3.06 -7.03 3.44
N ASN A 17 2.52 -7.22 4.64
CA ASN A 17 3.31 -7.75 5.74
C ASN A 17 3.58 -9.24 5.50
N ASP A 18 4.85 -9.61 5.30
CA ASP A 18 5.27 -10.99 5.02
C ASP A 18 4.85 -12.02 6.08
N GLY A 19 4.59 -11.58 7.32
CA GLY A 19 4.00 -12.43 8.36
C GLY A 19 2.61 -12.97 8.02
N TYR A 20 1.94 -12.41 7.00
CA TYR A 20 0.64 -12.84 6.47
C TYR A 20 0.74 -13.41 5.05
N ALA A 21 1.93 -13.68 4.53
CA ALA A 21 2.10 -14.27 3.21
C ALA A 21 1.29 -15.58 3.07
N ALA A 22 0.60 -15.72 1.92
CA ALA A 22 -0.30 -16.83 1.61
C ALA A 22 -1.45 -17.06 2.61
N ARG A 23 -1.81 -16.05 3.42
CA ARG A 23 -2.94 -16.06 4.36
C ARG A 23 -3.86 -14.89 4.06
N GLN A 24 -5.04 -14.89 4.69
CA GLN A 24 -5.90 -13.72 4.63
C GLN A 24 -5.24 -12.53 5.33
N TYR A 25 -5.22 -11.38 4.65
CA TYR A 25 -4.63 -10.14 5.13
C TYR A 25 -5.58 -8.97 4.83
N ARG A 26 -5.47 -7.90 5.61
CA ARG A 26 -6.33 -6.71 5.48
C ARG A 26 -5.66 -5.57 4.72
N TYR A 27 -4.33 -5.47 4.80
CA TYR A 27 -3.59 -4.32 4.29
C TYR A 27 -2.60 -4.68 3.20
N ALA A 28 -2.70 -3.95 2.09
CA ALA A 28 -1.68 -3.88 1.05
C ALA A 28 -1.14 -2.45 0.98
N TYR A 29 0.12 -2.32 0.59
CA TYR A 29 0.80 -1.06 0.34
C TYR A 29 1.29 -1.07 -1.10
N ALA A 30 1.20 0.05 -1.80
CA ALA A 30 1.66 0.14 -3.19
C ALA A 30 2.23 1.52 -3.49
N ALA A 31 3.01 1.62 -4.55
CA ALA A 31 3.50 2.88 -5.08
C ALA A 31 2.40 3.56 -5.94
N THR A 32 2.25 4.89 -5.82
CA THR A 32 1.43 5.70 -6.75
C THR A 32 2.30 6.18 -7.91
N GLY A 33 1.70 6.34 -9.09
CA GLY A 33 2.42 6.76 -10.30
C GLY A 33 2.21 8.22 -10.67
N LYS A 34 3.27 8.85 -11.19
CA LYS A 34 3.21 10.16 -11.83
C LYS A 34 2.50 10.05 -13.20
N PRO A 35 1.41 10.78 -13.45
CA PRO A 35 0.67 10.64 -14.71
C PRO A 35 1.54 10.86 -15.96
N GLY A 36 1.52 9.88 -16.87
CA GLY A 36 2.26 9.91 -18.14
C GLY A 36 3.75 9.55 -18.06
N TRP A 37 4.25 9.19 -16.88
CA TRP A 37 5.65 8.86 -16.62
C TRP A 37 5.74 7.53 -15.87
N PHE A 38 6.80 6.75 -16.11
CA PHE A 38 7.10 5.58 -15.29
C PHE A 38 7.93 6.00 -14.05
N LEU A 39 7.35 6.86 -13.22
CA LEU A 39 7.93 7.36 -11.97
C LEU A 39 6.91 7.24 -10.85
N PHE A 40 7.36 6.98 -9.62
CA PHE A 40 6.49 6.84 -8.45
C PHE A 40 6.56 8.07 -7.57
N ASP A 41 5.43 8.71 -7.30
CA ASP A 41 5.34 10.02 -6.63
C ASP A 41 4.69 9.97 -5.24
N GLY A 42 4.45 8.76 -4.74
CA GLY A 42 3.86 8.53 -3.43
C GLY A 42 3.65 7.07 -3.12
N LEU A 43 3.05 6.84 -1.95
CA LEU A 43 2.61 5.54 -1.47
C LEU A 43 1.10 5.59 -1.19
N VAL A 44 0.48 4.43 -1.27
CA VAL A 44 -0.90 4.25 -0.81
C VAL A 44 -1.00 2.98 0.01
N LYS A 45 -1.79 3.06 1.06
CA LYS A 45 -2.21 1.92 1.87
C LYS A 45 -3.67 1.60 1.52
N HIS A 46 -3.94 0.37 1.12
CA HIS A 46 -5.27 -0.16 0.83
C HIS A 46 -5.79 -0.98 2.03
N ASP A 47 -6.99 -0.66 2.51
CA ASP A 47 -7.77 -1.50 3.42
C ASP A 47 -8.70 -2.40 2.59
N LEU A 48 -8.29 -3.64 2.36
CA LEU A 48 -9.02 -4.58 1.49
C LEU A 48 -10.37 -5.02 2.08
N PHE A 49 -10.61 -4.78 3.37
CA PHE A 49 -11.86 -5.17 4.00
C PHE A 49 -12.93 -4.09 3.87
N THR A 50 -12.52 -2.82 3.82
CA THR A 50 -13.45 -1.69 3.75
C THR A 50 -13.43 -0.98 2.39
N GLY A 51 -12.42 -1.25 1.55
CA GLY A 51 -12.17 -0.52 0.31
C GLY A 51 -11.51 0.85 0.50
N ASN A 52 -11.21 1.24 1.75
CA ASN A 52 -10.64 2.55 2.04
C ASN A 52 -9.16 2.63 1.64
N GLN A 53 -8.70 3.84 1.34
CA GLN A 53 -7.32 4.12 0.97
C GLN A 53 -6.77 5.30 1.75
N GLU A 54 -5.50 5.19 2.14
CA GLU A 54 -4.73 6.27 2.76
C GLU A 54 -3.48 6.53 1.92
N GLY A 55 -3.43 7.69 1.25
CA GLY A 55 -2.31 8.09 0.40
C GLY A 55 -1.30 8.97 1.13
N TYR A 56 -0.04 8.87 0.71
CA TYR A 56 1.06 9.74 1.11
C TYR A 56 1.84 10.18 -0.13
N SER A 57 1.83 11.47 -0.44
CA SER A 57 2.61 12.03 -1.55
C SER A 57 4.04 12.35 -1.09
N PHE A 58 5.02 12.11 -1.96
CA PHE A 58 6.42 12.47 -1.71
C PHE A 58 6.71 13.96 -1.89
N GLY A 59 5.81 14.70 -2.53
CA GLY A 59 6.00 16.10 -2.91
C GLY A 59 6.61 16.27 -4.30
N ASP A 60 6.54 17.50 -4.81
CA ASP A 60 6.93 17.81 -6.18
C ASP A 60 8.42 17.51 -6.44
N GLY A 61 8.69 16.78 -7.53
CA GLY A 61 10.04 16.42 -7.95
C GLY A 61 10.71 15.33 -7.11
N VAL A 62 10.00 14.73 -6.14
CA VAL A 62 10.50 13.62 -5.34
C VAL A 62 9.90 12.32 -5.86
N TYR A 63 10.76 11.35 -6.16
CA TYR A 63 10.35 10.06 -6.70
C TYR A 63 10.93 8.91 -5.90
N GLY A 64 10.13 7.86 -5.74
CA GLY A 64 10.51 6.64 -5.04
C GLY A 64 10.69 5.44 -5.97
N SER A 65 10.85 4.27 -5.35
CA SER A 65 10.81 2.96 -5.98
C SER A 65 9.69 2.13 -5.36
N GLU A 66 9.74 0.80 -5.47
CA GLU A 66 8.77 -0.06 -4.80
C GLU A 66 8.76 0.17 -3.28
N THR A 67 7.60 -0.09 -2.68
CA THR A 67 7.42 0.02 -1.23
C THR A 67 7.74 -1.28 -0.52
N GLN A 68 8.22 -1.18 0.72
CA GLN A 68 8.50 -2.32 1.57
C GLN A 68 7.81 -2.14 2.92
N MET A 69 7.31 -3.24 3.49
CA MET A 69 6.60 -3.23 4.77
C MET A 69 7.48 -3.87 5.84
N ALA A 70 7.90 -3.07 6.81
CA ALA A 70 8.59 -3.56 8.00
C ALA A 70 7.61 -3.56 9.19
N PRO A 71 7.29 -4.73 9.79
CA PRO A 71 6.43 -4.78 10.96
C PRO A 71 7.13 -4.16 12.17
N ARG A 72 6.40 -3.37 12.96
CA ARG A 72 6.90 -2.84 14.23
C ARG A 72 7.17 -3.97 15.22
N VAL A 73 8.37 -3.98 15.80
CA VAL A 73 8.76 -4.96 16.83
C VAL A 73 7.81 -4.91 18.02
N GLY A 74 7.31 -6.08 18.43
CA GLY A 74 6.38 -6.22 19.56
C GLY A 74 4.97 -5.70 19.30
N ALA A 75 4.64 -5.27 18.08
CA ALA A 75 3.27 -4.88 17.76
C ALA A 75 2.35 -6.11 17.76
N PRO A 76 1.17 -6.02 18.39
CA PRO A 76 0.17 -7.07 18.25
C PRO A 76 -0.31 -7.14 16.78
N PRO A 77 -0.88 -8.29 16.35
CA PRO A 77 -1.56 -8.41 15.06
C PRO A 77 -2.54 -7.24 14.90
N ARG A 78 -2.24 -6.29 14.01
CA ARG A 78 -3.01 -5.04 13.92
C ARG A 78 -3.97 -5.14 12.76
N THR A 79 -5.26 -5.10 13.07
CA THR A 79 -6.34 -4.95 12.10
C THR A 79 -6.53 -3.51 11.64
N THR A 80 -5.76 -2.53 12.12
CA THR A 80 -5.77 -1.12 11.63
C THR A 80 -4.37 -0.48 11.59
N ALA A 81 -3.97 0.06 10.43
CA ALA A 81 -2.68 0.74 10.24
C ALA A 81 -2.88 2.20 9.78
N THR A 82 -3.05 3.12 10.71
CA THR A 82 -3.00 4.56 10.37
C THR A 82 -1.54 4.99 10.26
N TRP A 83 -1.18 5.79 9.27
CA TRP A 83 0.15 6.41 9.20
C TRP A 83 0.41 7.21 10.49
N SER A 84 1.58 7.03 11.11
CA SER A 84 2.03 7.96 12.15
C SER A 84 2.56 9.22 11.48
N ARG A 85 2.07 10.38 11.91
CA ARG A 85 2.62 11.71 11.56
C ARG A 85 4.13 11.78 11.76
#